data_AF-A0A6G0Y099-F1
#
_entry.id   AF-A0A6G0Y099-F1
#
_cell.length_a   1.000
_cell.length_b   1.000
_cell.length_c   1.000
_cell.angle_alpha   90.00
_cell.angle_beta   90.00
_cell.angle_gamma   90.00
#
_symmetry.space_group_name_H-M   'P 1'
#
loop_
_entity.id
_entity.type
_entity.pdbx_description
1 polymer ?
#
loop_
_entity_poly.entity_id
_entity_poly.type
_entity_poly.pdbx_seq_one_letter_code
_entity_poly.pdbx_strand_id
1 'polypeptide(L)'
;MKSVKTFWTEYCEKSSLHGLRYVVHKEAAPWERLLWAVLMAVASVTILVHLYASWKSFSYSSIQIVVDDPRFPLSKIDFPAVTICSINKILYLKAKRLVLSKYENEPELKKKYENSLYTMEFLQYPYYKDLPSFIEINPVLTNFSQENISDLMLKLMPTIDEMFDTCYWRGTGFNCSEILRLQRTEEGFCYSFNSKTSERMA
;
A
#
# COMPACT_ATOMS: atom_id res chain seq x y z
N MET A 1 -3.37 -39.74 55.39
CA MET A 1 -3.87 -38.64 54.52
C MET A 1 -4.04 -37.38 55.35
N LYS A 2 -3.31 -36.29 55.05
CA LYS A 2 -3.61 -34.99 55.68
C LYS A 2 -5.03 -34.58 55.28
N SER A 3 -5.83 -34.12 56.23
CA SER A 3 -7.18 -33.63 55.96
C SER A 3 -7.10 -32.39 55.07
N VAL A 4 -8.04 -32.25 54.13
CA VAL A 4 -8.17 -31.10 53.19
C VAL A 4 -8.12 -29.77 53.94
N LYS A 5 -8.68 -29.72 55.15
CA LYS A 5 -8.65 -28.53 56.03
C LYS A 5 -7.24 -28.12 56.44
N THR A 6 -6.37 -29.09 56.71
CA THR A 6 -4.98 -28.84 57.11
C THR A 6 -4.17 -28.26 55.96
N PHE A 7 -4.39 -28.78 54.75
CA PHE A 7 -3.74 -28.27 53.54
C PHE A 7 -4.16 -26.82 53.22
N TRP A 8 -5.47 -26.53 53.27
CA TRP A 8 -5.99 -25.17 53.08
C TRP A 8 -5.44 -24.19 54.12
N THR A 9 -5.34 -24.61 55.38
CA THR A 9 -4.78 -23.77 56.46
C THR A 9 -3.31 -23.45 56.19
N GLU A 10 -2.53 -24.46 55.81
CA GLU A 10 -1.10 -24.31 55.51
C GLU A 10 -0.86 -23.42 54.27
N TYR A 11 -1.72 -23.53 53.25
CA TYR A 11 -1.68 -22.66 52.07
C TYR A 11 -1.97 -21.20 52.44
N CYS A 12 -3.05 -20.94 53.18
CA CYS A 12 -3.42 -19.57 53.57
C CYS A 12 -2.38 -18.90 54.48
N GLU A 13 -1.67 -19.67 55.31
CA GLU A 13 -0.60 -19.16 56.19
C GLU A 13 0.71 -18.85 55.44
N LYS A 14 1.03 -19.64 54.41
CA LYS A 14 2.30 -19.53 53.65
C LYS A 14 2.18 -18.81 52.30
N SER A 15 0.97 -18.44 51.89
CA SER A 15 0.74 -17.75 50.62
C SER A 15 1.32 -16.33 50.62
N SER A 16 1.70 -15.85 49.45
CA SER A 16 2.11 -14.45 49.21
C SER A 16 0.91 -13.49 49.14
N LEU A 17 -0.32 -14.01 49.16
CA LEU A 17 -1.53 -13.20 49.22
C LEU A 17 -1.61 -12.47 50.56
N HIS A 18 -1.31 -11.18 50.51
CA HIS A 18 -1.42 -10.28 51.65
C HIS A 18 -2.84 -10.35 52.23
N GLY A 19 -2.98 -10.36 53.57
CA GLY A 19 -4.28 -10.46 54.25
C GLY A 19 -4.77 -11.90 54.50
N LEU A 20 -4.47 -12.87 53.63
CA LEU A 20 -5.01 -14.24 53.73
C LEU A 20 -4.51 -14.99 54.98
N ARG A 21 -3.27 -14.74 55.40
CA ARG A 21 -2.69 -15.28 56.63
C ARG A 21 -3.49 -14.87 57.88
N TYR A 22 -3.96 -13.62 57.93
CA TYR A 22 -4.67 -13.07 59.09
C TYR A 22 -6.12 -13.59 59.20
N VAL A 23 -6.71 -14.04 58.10
CA VAL A 23 -8.05 -14.65 58.08
C VAL A 23 -8.05 -16.04 58.73
N VAL A 24 -6.94 -16.78 58.61
CA VAL A 24 -6.85 -18.20 59.02
C VAL A 24 -6.03 -18.40 60.31
N HIS A 25 -5.32 -17.36 60.77
CA HIS A 25 -4.45 -17.43 61.94
C HIS A 25 -5.20 -17.84 63.21
N LYS A 26 -4.79 -18.96 63.83
CA LYS A 26 -5.50 -19.60 64.95
C LYS A 26 -5.51 -18.77 66.25
N GLU A 27 -4.57 -17.85 66.42
CA GLU A 27 -4.43 -17.01 67.62
C GLU A 27 -5.19 -15.68 67.53
N ALA A 28 -5.69 -15.31 66.35
CA ALA A 28 -6.46 -14.09 66.15
C ALA A 28 -7.90 -14.23 66.66
N ALA A 29 -8.46 -13.14 67.18
CA ALA A 29 -9.84 -13.12 67.65
C ALA A 29 -10.83 -13.26 66.46
N PRO A 30 -12.03 -13.85 66.67
CA PRO A 30 -12.99 -14.05 65.58
C PRO A 30 -13.40 -12.76 64.84
N TRP A 31 -13.43 -11.62 65.54
CA TRP A 31 -13.75 -10.31 64.95
C TRP A 31 -12.63 -9.77 64.06
N GLU A 32 -11.37 -10.02 64.40
CA GLU A 32 -10.20 -9.62 63.60
C GLU A 32 -10.17 -10.41 62.28
N ARG A 33 -10.48 -11.70 62.34
CA ARG A 33 -10.59 -12.56 61.15
C ARG A 33 -11.70 -12.07 60.22
N LEU A 34 -12.84 -11.68 60.78
CA LEU A 34 -13.95 -11.11 60.01
C LEU A 34 -13.55 -9.79 59.37
N LEU A 35 -12.88 -8.90 60.11
CA LEU A 35 -12.39 -7.63 59.59
C LEU A 35 -11.42 -7.83 58.41
N TRP A 36 -10.44 -8.71 58.55
CA TRP A 36 -9.50 -9.03 57.47
C TRP A 36 -10.18 -9.67 56.27
N ALA A 37 -11.18 -10.53 56.48
CA ALA A 37 -11.96 -11.12 55.39
C ALA A 37 -12.76 -10.04 54.62
N VAL A 38 -13.36 -9.08 55.33
CA VAL A 38 -14.08 -7.96 54.71
C VAL A 38 -13.12 -7.05 53.93
N LEU A 39 -11.97 -6.69 54.51
CA LEU A 39 -10.96 -5.88 53.83
C LEU A 39 -10.45 -6.55 52.54
N MET A 40 -10.22 -7.86 52.59
CA MET A 40 -9.84 -8.65 51.41
C MET A 40 -10.94 -8.69 50.35
N ALA A 41 -12.19 -8.83 50.76
CA ALA A 41 -13.33 -8.79 49.83
C ALA A 41 -13.41 -7.43 49.13
N VAL A 42 -13.32 -6.33 49.88
CA VAL A 42 -13.32 -4.96 49.32
C VAL A 42 -12.13 -4.74 48.38
N ALA A 43 -10.93 -5.17 48.77
CA ALA A 43 -9.74 -5.07 47.93
C ALA A 43 -9.91 -5.85 46.60
N SER A 44 -10.46 -7.07 46.63
CA SER A 44 -10.67 -7.84 45.40
C SER A 44 -11.69 -7.19 44.46
N VAL A 45 -12.80 -6.67 44.99
CA VAL A 45 -13.83 -5.97 44.20
C VAL A 45 -13.24 -4.70 43.57
N THR A 46 -12.51 -3.89 44.34
CA THR A 46 -11.88 -2.67 43.83
C THR A 46 -10.87 -2.95 42.73
N ILE A 47 -10.05 -4.01 42.87
CA ILE A 47 -9.12 -4.45 41.83
C ILE A 47 -9.86 -4.84 40.56
N LEU A 48 -10.93 -5.65 40.65
CA LEU A 48 -11.71 -6.06 39.49
C LEU A 48 -12.34 -4.87 38.75
N VAL A 49 -12.88 -3.90 39.48
CA VAL A 49 -13.45 -2.67 38.90
C VAL A 49 -12.37 -1.86 38.17
N HIS A 50 -11.20 -1.67 38.77
CA HIS A 50 -10.10 -0.92 38.13
C HIS A 50 -9.53 -1.66 36.92
N LEU A 51 -9.38 -2.98 36.98
CA LEU A 51 -8.96 -3.79 35.84
C LEU A 51 -9.94 -3.65 34.68
N TYR A 52 -11.25 -3.74 34.96
CA TYR A 52 -12.28 -3.55 33.94
C TYR A 52 -12.26 -2.14 33.35
N ALA A 53 -12.14 -1.10 34.18
CA ALA A 53 -12.07 0.29 33.72
C ALA A 53 -10.83 0.55 32.85
N SER A 54 -9.66 0.06 33.27
CA SER A 54 -8.40 0.16 32.51
C SER A 54 -8.47 -0.61 31.19
N TRP A 55 -9.01 -1.84 31.22
CA TRP A 55 -9.23 -2.64 30.02
C TRP A 55 -10.16 -1.93 29.03
N LYS A 56 -11.25 -1.34 29.54
CA LYS A 56 -12.18 -0.56 28.74
C LYS A 56 -11.48 0.65 28.13
N SER A 57 -10.76 1.43 28.93
CA SER A 57 -10.02 2.60 28.44
C SER A 57 -8.99 2.23 27.38
N PHE A 58 -8.28 1.11 27.53
CA PHE A 58 -7.31 0.62 26.56
C PHE A 58 -7.98 0.09 25.29
N SER A 59 -9.08 -0.65 25.42
CA SER A 59 -9.80 -1.21 24.27
C SER A 59 -10.48 -0.14 23.42
N TYR A 60 -10.89 0.98 24.04
CA TYR A 60 -11.54 2.10 23.37
C TYR A 60 -10.61 3.30 23.13
N SER A 61 -9.33 3.25 23.55
CA SER A 61 -8.41 4.35 23.28
C SER A 61 -8.13 4.44 21.79
N SER A 62 -8.36 5.60 21.19
CA SER A 62 -7.99 5.88 19.81
C SER A 62 -6.49 6.12 19.69
N ILE A 63 -5.94 5.80 18.52
CA ILE A 63 -4.55 6.13 18.18
C ILE A 63 -4.43 7.66 18.14
N GLN A 64 -3.48 8.21 18.89
CA GLN A 64 -3.14 9.62 18.83
C GLN A 64 -1.97 9.81 17.86
N ILE A 65 -2.16 10.67 16.86
CA ILE A 65 -1.14 11.03 15.88
C ILE A 65 -0.62 12.42 16.25
N VAL A 66 0.68 12.55 16.43
CA VAL A 66 1.36 13.81 16.74
C VAL A 66 2.34 14.13 15.62
N VAL A 67 2.38 15.38 15.18
CA VAL A 67 3.36 15.86 14.21
C VAL A 67 4.67 16.12 14.95
N ASP A 68 5.76 15.51 14.47
CA ASP A 68 7.08 15.62 15.10
C ASP A 68 7.65 17.04 14.99
N ASP A 69 7.79 17.57 13.76
CA ASP A 69 8.21 18.96 13.53
C ASP A 69 7.38 19.62 12.42
N PRO A 70 6.45 20.54 12.77
CA PRO A 70 5.67 21.29 11.78
C PRO A 70 6.51 22.32 11.00
N ARG A 71 7.76 22.60 11.41
CA ARG A 71 8.67 23.57 10.79
C ARG A 71 9.89 22.91 10.15
N PHE A 72 9.80 21.62 9.84
CA PHE A 72 10.90 20.92 9.19
C PHE A 72 11.27 21.58 7.85
N PRO A 73 12.55 21.90 7.61
CA PRO A 73 12.95 22.64 6.43
C PRO A 73 12.80 21.81 5.14
N LEU A 74 12.10 22.37 4.15
CA LEU A 74 11.86 21.73 2.86
C LEU A 74 13.14 21.34 2.10
N SER A 75 14.26 22.04 2.35
CA SER A 75 15.55 21.75 1.72
C SER A 75 16.17 20.42 2.17
N LYS A 76 15.75 19.88 3.32
CA LYS A 76 16.19 18.56 3.83
C LYS A 76 15.29 17.42 3.40
N ILE A 77 14.17 17.72 2.73
CA ILE A 77 13.27 16.69 2.21
C ILE A 77 13.76 16.29 0.82
N ASP A 78 13.95 14.99 0.62
CA ASP A 78 14.26 14.46 -0.71
C ASP A 78 13.12 14.78 -1.67
N PHE A 79 13.46 15.32 -2.84
CA PHE A 79 12.46 15.61 -3.85
C PHE A 79 11.82 14.31 -4.33
N PRO A 80 10.49 14.24 -4.50
CA PRO A 80 9.84 13.00 -4.90
C PRO A 80 10.20 12.60 -6.34
N ALA A 81 9.88 11.37 -6.70
CA ALA A 81 9.81 10.97 -8.09
C ALA A 81 8.61 11.65 -8.75
N VAL A 82 8.81 12.24 -9.94
CA VAL A 82 7.72 12.87 -10.73
C VAL A 82 7.61 12.12 -12.05
N THR A 83 6.51 11.38 -12.22
CA THR A 83 6.22 10.64 -13.45
C THR A 83 5.18 11.39 -14.26
N ILE A 84 5.49 11.63 -15.53
CA ILE A 84 4.63 12.33 -16.48
C ILE A 84 4.32 11.37 -17.63
N CYS A 85 3.04 11.16 -17.87
CA CYS A 85 2.51 10.32 -18.94
C CYS A 85 1.86 11.19 -20.01
N SER A 86 2.06 10.86 -21.28
CA SER A 86 1.26 11.43 -22.36
C SER A 86 -0.17 10.90 -22.27
N ILE A 87 -1.16 11.77 -22.49
CA ILE A 87 -2.56 11.35 -22.64
C ILE A 87 -2.69 10.44 -23.86
N ASN A 88 -2.00 10.79 -24.95
CA ASN A 88 -1.93 9.97 -26.15
C ASN A 88 -0.87 8.90 -25.95
N LYS A 89 -1.28 7.65 -25.71
CA LYS A 89 -0.38 6.50 -25.53
C LYS A 89 0.24 6.06 -26.85
N ILE A 90 -0.44 6.35 -27.96
CA ILE A 90 -0.04 5.99 -29.32
C ILE A 90 0.06 7.26 -30.15
N LEU A 91 1.25 7.56 -30.65
CA LEU A 91 1.43 8.66 -31.60
C LEU A 91 0.98 8.19 -33.00
N TYR A 92 -0.11 8.76 -33.51
CA TYR A 92 -0.70 8.37 -34.80
C TYR A 92 0.31 8.35 -35.95
N LEU A 93 1.26 9.29 -36.00
CA LEU A 93 2.29 9.33 -37.04
C LEU A 93 3.21 8.09 -37.00
N LYS A 94 3.58 7.61 -35.80
CA LYS A 94 4.36 6.39 -35.61
C LYS A 94 3.52 5.16 -35.97
N ALA A 95 2.26 5.13 -35.55
CA ALA A 95 1.32 4.07 -35.93
C ALA A 95 1.13 3.94 -37.45
N LYS A 96 0.95 5.08 -38.12
CA LYS A 96 0.83 5.15 -39.58
C LYS A 96 2.08 4.58 -40.27
N ARG A 97 3.26 4.96 -39.78
CA ARG A 97 4.55 4.54 -40.37
C ARG A 97 4.87 3.07 -40.12
N LEU A 98 4.64 2.57 -38.91
CA LEU A 98 5.10 1.24 -38.47
C LEU A 98 4.07 0.12 -38.69
N VAL A 99 2.79 0.45 -38.65
CA VAL A 99 1.68 -0.52 -38.74
C VAL A 99 0.84 -0.29 -39.98
N LEU A 100 0.22 0.89 -40.12
CA LEU A 100 -0.84 1.09 -41.12
C LEU A 100 -0.32 1.16 -42.57
N SER A 101 0.94 1.57 -42.77
CA SER A 101 1.61 1.61 -44.07
C SER A 101 1.70 0.24 -44.74
N LYS A 102 1.77 -0.84 -43.96
CA LYS A 102 1.85 -2.23 -44.45
C LYS A 102 0.57 -2.68 -45.17
N TYR A 103 -0.55 -2.02 -44.89
CA TYR A 103 -1.90 -2.42 -45.35
C TYR A 103 -2.54 -1.34 -46.23
N GLU A 104 -1.76 -0.49 -46.91
CA GLU A 104 -2.30 0.56 -47.78
C GLU A 104 -3.16 0.01 -48.93
N ASN A 105 -2.85 -1.18 -49.43
CA ASN A 105 -3.58 -1.84 -50.51
C ASN A 105 -4.85 -2.59 -50.04
N GLU A 106 -5.07 -2.68 -48.72
CA GLU A 106 -6.17 -3.45 -48.12
C GLU A 106 -6.97 -2.55 -47.15
N PRO A 107 -7.89 -1.71 -47.66
CA PRO A 107 -8.52 -0.66 -46.87
C PRO A 107 -9.36 -1.19 -45.70
N GLU A 108 -10.03 -2.33 -45.87
CA GLU A 108 -10.80 -2.97 -44.81
C GLU A 108 -9.89 -3.46 -43.67
N LEU A 109 -8.78 -4.11 -44.01
CA LEU A 109 -7.82 -4.62 -43.03
C LEU A 109 -7.10 -3.48 -42.32
N LYS A 110 -6.71 -2.44 -43.04
CA LYS A 110 -6.15 -1.21 -42.48
C LYS A 110 -7.08 -0.58 -41.44
N LYS A 111 -8.38 -0.50 -41.75
CA LYS A 111 -9.39 0.01 -40.82
C LYS A 111 -9.49 -0.84 -39.55
N LYS A 112 -9.38 -2.17 -39.67
CA LYS A 112 -9.35 -3.05 -38.48
C LYS A 112 -8.14 -2.79 -37.59
N TYR A 113 -6.94 -2.66 -38.17
CA TYR A 113 -5.73 -2.30 -37.41
C TYR A 113 -5.84 -0.94 -36.74
N GLU A 114 -6.39 0.05 -37.44
CA GLU A 114 -6.62 1.39 -36.89
C GLU A 114 -7.58 1.34 -35.68
N ASN A 115 -8.70 0.61 -35.79
CA ASN A 115 -9.62 0.42 -34.66
C ASN A 115 -8.99 -0.34 -33.48
N SER A 116 -8.15 -1.34 -33.75
CA SER A 116 -7.39 -2.04 -32.71
C SER A 116 -6.42 -1.11 -31.99
N LEU A 117 -5.71 -0.23 -32.72
CA LEU A 117 -4.81 0.76 -32.12
C LEU A 117 -5.58 1.75 -31.24
N TYR A 118 -6.71 2.28 -31.71
CA TYR A 118 -7.58 3.12 -30.88
C TYR A 118 -8.05 2.40 -29.62
N THR A 119 -8.42 1.13 -29.73
CA THR A 119 -8.82 0.33 -28.56
C THR A 119 -7.68 0.18 -27.56
N MET A 120 -6.46 -0.07 -28.05
CA MET A 120 -5.27 -0.19 -27.21
C MET A 120 -4.90 1.11 -26.48
N GLU A 121 -5.19 2.27 -27.06
CA GLU A 121 -4.99 3.56 -26.40
C GLU A 121 -5.83 3.71 -25.13
N PHE A 122 -7.02 3.09 -25.09
CA PHE A 122 -7.87 3.09 -23.89
C PHE A 122 -7.52 2.01 -22.87
N LEU A 123 -6.76 0.98 -23.26
CA LEU A 123 -6.37 -0.10 -22.35
C LEU A 123 -5.26 0.36 -21.40
N GLN A 124 -5.39 -0.07 -20.15
CA GLN A 124 -4.37 0.09 -19.11
C GLN A 124 -3.50 -1.16 -19.03
N TYR A 125 -2.24 -1.00 -18.63
CA TYR A 125 -1.39 -2.14 -18.28
C TYR A 125 -1.90 -2.78 -16.97
N PRO A 126 -1.96 -4.12 -16.85
CA PRO A 126 -1.49 -5.15 -17.77
C PRO A 126 -2.57 -5.72 -18.72
N TYR A 127 -3.73 -5.06 -18.85
CA TYR A 127 -4.90 -5.55 -19.59
C TYR A 127 -4.72 -5.59 -21.11
N TYR A 128 -3.57 -5.17 -21.65
CA TYR A 128 -3.22 -5.39 -23.06
C TYR A 128 -3.30 -6.86 -23.49
N LYS A 129 -3.07 -7.79 -22.56
CA LYS A 129 -3.18 -9.23 -22.79
C LYS A 129 -4.61 -9.71 -23.10
N ASP A 130 -5.61 -8.93 -22.73
CA ASP A 130 -7.03 -9.29 -22.90
C ASP A 130 -7.56 -8.86 -24.27
N LEU A 131 -6.73 -8.18 -25.08
CA LEU A 131 -7.04 -7.79 -26.46
C LEU A 131 -7.61 -8.95 -27.32
N PRO A 132 -7.10 -10.20 -27.25
CA PRO A 132 -7.70 -11.34 -27.96
C PRO A 132 -9.16 -11.56 -27.59
N SER A 133 -9.53 -11.45 -26.32
CA SER A 133 -10.92 -11.58 -25.86
C SER A 133 -11.79 -10.44 -26.38
N PHE A 134 -11.26 -9.21 -26.45
CA PHE A 134 -11.97 -8.10 -27.08
C PHE A 134 -12.20 -8.31 -28.58
N ILE A 135 -11.25 -8.93 -29.27
CA ILE A 135 -11.34 -9.24 -30.71
C ILE A 135 -12.42 -10.30 -30.98
N GLU A 136 -12.53 -11.34 -30.15
CA GLU A 136 -13.56 -12.38 -30.31
C GLU A 136 -14.99 -11.80 -30.29
N ILE A 137 -15.20 -10.75 -29.51
CA ILE A 137 -16.50 -10.10 -29.34
C ILE A 137 -16.74 -9.03 -30.43
N ASN A 138 -15.67 -8.48 -31.03
CA ASN A 138 -15.75 -7.35 -31.96
C ASN A 138 -15.06 -7.66 -33.30
N PRO A 139 -15.80 -8.00 -34.37
CA PRO A 139 -15.23 -8.39 -35.67
C PRO A 139 -14.52 -7.24 -36.42
N VAL A 140 -14.67 -6.02 -35.90
CA VAL A 140 -14.05 -4.79 -36.38
C VAL A 140 -12.60 -4.65 -35.90
N LEU A 141 -12.18 -5.46 -34.93
CA LEU A 141 -10.81 -5.49 -34.41
C LEU A 141 -10.00 -6.62 -35.06
N THR A 142 -8.68 -6.47 -35.01
CA THR A 142 -7.71 -7.49 -35.44
C THR A 142 -6.56 -7.61 -34.45
N ASN A 143 -5.87 -8.76 -34.45
CA ASN A 143 -4.75 -9.04 -33.56
C ASN A 143 -3.41 -8.58 -34.16
N PHE A 144 -2.46 -8.23 -33.30
CA PHE A 144 -1.07 -7.95 -33.66
C PHE A 144 -0.24 -9.23 -33.50
N SER A 145 -0.49 -10.23 -34.35
CA SER A 145 -0.01 -11.61 -34.11
C SER A 145 1.51 -11.83 -34.16
N GLN A 146 2.30 -10.82 -34.56
CA GLN A 146 3.75 -10.93 -34.76
C GLN A 146 4.59 -10.07 -33.81
N GLU A 147 3.98 -9.20 -32.99
CA GLU A 147 4.73 -8.30 -32.09
C GLU A 147 4.20 -8.43 -30.66
N ASN A 148 5.10 -8.47 -29.68
CA ASN A 148 4.73 -8.30 -28.28
C ASN A 148 4.06 -6.93 -28.13
N ILE A 149 2.80 -6.90 -27.65
CA ILE A 149 2.02 -5.66 -27.54
C ILE A 149 2.77 -4.61 -26.72
N SER A 150 3.53 -5.03 -25.71
CA SER A 150 4.36 -4.10 -24.92
C SER A 150 5.44 -3.43 -25.77
N ASP A 151 6.10 -4.19 -26.65
CA ASP A 151 7.16 -3.66 -27.51
C ASP A 151 6.57 -2.77 -28.61
N LEU A 152 5.39 -3.12 -29.11
CA LEU A 152 4.64 -2.27 -30.03
C LEU A 152 4.27 -0.94 -29.37
N MET A 153 3.68 -0.98 -28.17
CA MET A 153 3.33 0.23 -27.41
C MET A 153 4.57 1.09 -27.09
N LEU A 154 5.70 0.47 -26.76
CA LEU A 154 6.98 1.17 -26.56
C LEU A 154 7.49 1.86 -27.83
N LYS A 155 7.28 1.28 -29.01
CA LYS A 155 7.65 1.92 -30.29
C LYS A 155 6.66 3.02 -30.70
N LEU A 156 5.41 2.91 -30.29
CA LEU A 156 4.32 3.82 -30.68
C LEU A 156 4.18 5.03 -29.76
N MET A 157 4.67 4.96 -28.52
CA MET A 157 4.60 6.07 -27.58
C MET A 157 5.39 7.31 -28.06
N PRO A 158 5.04 8.52 -27.59
CA PRO A 158 5.86 9.71 -27.77
C PRO A 158 7.26 9.52 -27.17
N THR A 159 8.30 9.98 -27.87
CA THR A 159 9.67 10.02 -27.33
C THR A 159 9.86 11.21 -26.41
N ILE A 160 10.93 11.22 -25.60
CA ILE A 160 11.26 12.35 -24.71
C ILE A 160 11.28 13.66 -25.49
N ASP A 161 11.98 13.71 -26.63
CA ASP A 161 12.09 14.93 -27.44
C ASP A 161 10.76 15.35 -28.12
N GLU A 162 9.80 14.44 -28.25
CA GLU A 162 8.46 14.77 -28.77
C GLU A 162 7.53 15.32 -27.67
N MET A 163 7.83 15.01 -26.40
CA MET A 163 7.00 15.34 -25.25
C MET A 163 7.53 16.53 -24.44
N PHE A 164 8.84 16.71 -24.40
CA PHE A 164 9.52 17.72 -23.59
C PHE A 164 10.45 18.58 -24.44
N ASP A 165 10.17 19.87 -24.49
CA ASP A 165 11.01 20.85 -25.18
C ASP A 165 12.16 21.32 -24.28
N THR A 166 11.86 21.70 -23.04
CA THR A 166 12.86 22.17 -22.08
C THR A 166 12.64 21.59 -20.69
N CYS A 167 13.74 21.24 -20.03
CA CYS A 167 13.71 20.72 -18.66
C CYS A 167 14.58 21.57 -17.74
N TYR A 168 13.99 21.99 -16.62
CA TYR A 168 14.68 22.76 -15.58
C TYR A 168 14.54 22.07 -14.24
N TRP A 169 15.65 21.96 -13.53
CA TRP A 169 15.67 21.48 -12.17
C TRP A 169 16.43 22.48 -11.29
N ARG A 170 15.76 23.01 -10.25
CA ARG A 170 16.32 24.02 -9.32
C ARG A 170 16.95 25.23 -10.02
N GLY A 171 16.33 25.70 -11.11
CA GLY A 171 16.81 26.85 -11.89
C GLY A 171 17.98 26.54 -12.84
N THR A 172 18.49 25.31 -12.85
CA THR A 172 19.49 24.84 -13.82
C THR A 172 18.81 24.08 -14.95
N GLY A 173 19.15 24.41 -16.19
CA GLY A 173 18.65 23.71 -17.38
C GLY A 173 19.37 22.38 -17.57
N PHE A 174 18.62 21.34 -17.93
CA PHE A 174 19.13 20.00 -18.21
C PHE A 174 18.60 19.50 -19.54
N ASN A 175 19.36 18.59 -20.17
CA ASN A 175 18.80 17.77 -21.23
C ASN A 175 17.75 16.83 -20.63
N CYS A 176 16.53 16.89 -21.15
CA CYS A 176 15.41 16.07 -20.67
C CYS A 176 15.75 14.58 -20.67
N SER A 177 16.48 14.11 -21.68
CA SER A 177 16.88 12.71 -21.84
C SER A 177 17.90 12.23 -20.78
N GLU A 178 18.59 13.14 -20.08
CA GLU A 178 19.53 12.77 -19.02
C GLU A 178 18.85 12.60 -17.66
N ILE A 179 17.79 13.36 -17.41
CA ILE A 179 17.13 13.41 -16.09
C ILE A 179 15.81 12.64 -16.03
N LEU A 180 15.13 12.46 -17.17
CA LEU A 180 13.92 11.67 -17.30
C LEU A 180 14.25 10.27 -17.77
N ARG A 181 13.60 9.27 -17.18
CA ARG A 181 13.78 7.86 -17.54
C ARG A 181 12.47 7.19 -17.84
N LEU A 182 12.50 6.19 -18.71
CA LEU A 182 11.32 5.38 -19.03
C LEU A 182 10.79 4.71 -17.75
N GLN A 183 9.50 4.84 -17.52
CA GLN A 183 8.78 4.29 -16.38
C GLN A 183 7.54 3.57 -16.87
N ARG A 184 7.42 2.29 -16.53
CA ARG A 184 6.18 1.52 -16.71
C ARG A 184 5.18 1.88 -15.62
N THR A 185 3.92 2.07 -16.01
CA THR A 185 2.78 2.46 -15.16
C THR A 185 1.51 1.75 -15.64
N GLU A 186 0.39 1.84 -14.90
CA GLU A 186 -0.92 1.40 -15.38
C GLU A 186 -1.39 2.16 -16.64
N GLU A 187 -0.95 3.41 -16.84
CA GLU A 187 -1.24 4.18 -18.05
C GLU A 187 -0.35 3.80 -19.25
N GLY A 188 0.52 2.82 -19.09
CA GLY A 188 1.48 2.39 -20.09
C GLY A 188 2.87 2.95 -19.82
N PHE A 189 3.56 3.36 -20.89
CA PHE A 189 4.93 3.84 -20.80
C PHE A 189 4.98 5.36 -20.63
N CYS A 190 5.68 5.81 -19.61
CA CYS A 190 5.78 7.21 -19.20
C CYS A 190 7.24 7.59 -18.94
N TYR A 191 7.48 8.85 -18.57
CA TYR A 191 8.80 9.34 -18.21
C TYR A 191 8.83 9.85 -16.78
N SER A 192 9.83 9.43 -16.01
CA SER A 192 9.95 9.74 -14.59
C SER A 192 11.26 10.43 -14.26
N PHE A 193 11.16 11.55 -13.56
CA PHE A 193 12.26 12.25 -12.93
C PHE A 193 12.46 11.72 -11.50
N ASN A 194 13.72 11.51 -11.11
CA ASN A 194 14.10 11.10 -9.75
C ASN A 194 13.46 9.78 -9.24
N SER A 195 13.02 8.90 -10.15
CA SER A 195 12.54 7.56 -9.79
C SER A 195 13.69 6.60 -9.50
N LYS A 196 13.53 5.81 -8.44
CA LYS A 196 14.44 4.69 -8.10
C LYS A 196 14.05 3.39 -8.83
N THR A 197 12.85 3.32 -9.41
CA THR A 197 12.29 2.12 -10.06
C THR A 197 12.22 2.23 -11.58
N SER A 198 12.51 3.41 -12.14
CA SER A 198 12.55 3.62 -13.59
C SER A 198 13.61 2.75 -14.25
N GLU A 199 13.31 2.24 -15.44
CA GLU A 199 14.24 1.40 -16.19
C GLU A 199 15.50 2.20 -16.54
N ARG A 200 16.67 1.63 -16.23
CA ARG A 200 17.95 2.18 -16.67
C ARG A 200 18.22 1.62 -18.06
N MET A 201 18.15 2.47 -19.08
CA MET A 201 18.67 2.09 -20.39
C MET A 201 20.18 1.93 -20.22
N ALA A 202 20.68 0.72 -20.51
CA ALA A 202 22.10 0.39 -20.48
C ALA A 202 22.81 0.92 -21.73
#